data_AF-A0A396PEY5-F1
#
_entry.id   AF-A0A396PEY5-F1
#
_cell.length_a   1.000
_cell.length_b   1.000
_cell.length_c   1.000
_cell.angle_alpha   90.00
_cell.angle_beta   90.00
_cell.angle_gamma   90.00
#
_symmetry.space_group_name_H-M   'P 1'
#
loop_
_entity.id
_entity.type
_entity.pdbx_description
1 polymer ?
#
loop_
_entity_poly.entity_id
_entity_poly.type
_entity_poly.pdbx_seq_one_letter_code
_entity_poly.pdbx_strand_id
1 'polypeptide(L)'
;MKKKILKAVLGILICWGIFVAIEGFRLIGSTDPGKCPLITLGSTQTADEIADYGSLGFSQTYHLTNGDAFVYGEFRVWGIRIARWES
;
A
#
# COMPACT_ATOMS: atom_id res chain seq x y z
N MET A 1 -21.86 27.60 -4.62
CA MET A 1 -21.61 26.40 -3.79
C MET A 1 -20.75 25.35 -4.49
N LYS A 2 -21.04 24.98 -5.76
CA LYS A 2 -20.23 24.01 -6.54
C LYS A 2 -18.71 24.27 -6.53
N LYS A 3 -18.26 25.52 -6.71
CA LYS A 3 -16.83 25.89 -6.67
C LYS A 3 -16.16 25.65 -5.31
N LYS A 4 -16.89 25.77 -4.19
CA LYS A 4 -16.35 25.55 -2.84
C LYS A 4 -16.15 24.06 -2.58
N ILE A 5 -17.12 23.24 -2.97
CA ILE A 5 -17.04 21.77 -2.87
C ILE A 5 -15.90 21.24 -3.74
N LEU A 6 -15.77 21.74 -4.97
CA LEU A 6 -14.68 21.33 -5.87
C LEU A 6 -13.29 21.60 -5.26
N LYS A 7 -13.11 22.78 -4.64
CA LYS A 7 -11.85 23.11 -3.94
C LYS A 7 -11.58 22.18 -2.76
N ALA A 8 -12.62 21.83 -1.99
CA ALA A 8 -12.48 20.91 -0.86
C ALA A 8 -12.09 19.51 -1.33
N VAL A 9 -12.77 18.97 -2.35
CA VAL A 9 -12.45 17.66 -2.94
C VAL A 9 -11.02 17.65 -3.49
N LEU A 10 -10.60 18.72 -4.18
CA LEU A 10 -9.24 18.84 -4.68
C LEU A 10 -8.20 18.82 -3.55
N GLY A 11 -8.47 19.54 -2.45
CA GLY A 11 -7.60 19.51 -1.27
C GLY A 11 -7.47 18.11 -0.67
N ILE A 12 -8.57 17.37 -0.55
CA ILE A 12 -8.57 15.99 -0.06
C ILE A 12 -7.74 15.09 -0.97
N LEU A 13 -7.90 15.20 -2.29
CA LEU A 13 -7.14 14.40 -3.26
C LEU A 13 -5.64 14.69 -3.22
N ILE A 14 -5.25 15.96 -3.03
CA ILE A 14 -3.84 16.34 -2.89
C ILE A 14 -3.25 15.73 -1.61
N CYS A 15 -3.92 15.88 -0.47
CA CYS A 15 -3.47 15.30 0.79
C CYS A 15 -3.36 13.77 0.70
N TRP A 16 -4.36 13.13 0.08
CA TRP A 16 -4.35 11.69 -0.17
C TRP A 16 -3.17 11.28 -1.05
N GLY A 17 -2.92 11.99 -2.16
CA GLY A 17 -1.79 11.70 -3.05
C GLY A 17 -0.43 11.84 -2.37
N ILE A 18 -0.26 12.86 -1.53
CA ILE A 18 0.96 13.04 -0.71
C ILE A 18 1.12 11.87 0.26
N PHE A 19 0.04 11.47 0.93
CA PHE A 19 0.06 10.33 1.84
C PHE A 19 0.47 9.03 1.14
N VAL A 20 -0.13 8.71 -0.01
CA VAL A 20 0.23 7.54 -0.82
C VAL A 20 1.71 7.59 -1.25
N ALA A 21 2.21 8.76 -1.63
CA ALA A 21 3.62 8.92 -2.00
C ALA A 21 4.57 8.64 -0.82
N ILE A 22 4.27 9.17 0.36
CA ILE A 22 5.06 8.93 1.59
C ILE A 22 5.05 7.44 1.94
N GLU A 23 3.89 6.78 1.87
CA GLU A 23 3.79 5.34 2.11
C GLU A 23 4.56 4.53 1.06
N GLY A 24 4.48 4.93 -0.21
CA GLY A 24 5.28 4.34 -1.28
C GLY A 24 6.78 4.38 -0.96
N PHE A 25 7.31 5.53 -0.54
CA PHE A 25 8.71 5.65 -0.10
C PHE A 25 9.07 4.78 1.10
N ARG A 26 8.11 4.54 2.01
CA ARG A 26 8.34 3.73 3.21
C ARG A 26 8.28 2.23 2.92
N LEU A 27 7.39 1.80 2.03
CA LEU A 27 7.00 0.40 1.85
C LEU A 27 7.65 -0.24 0.63
N ILE A 28 7.78 0.49 -0.49
CA ILE A 28 8.38 -0.06 -1.71
C ILE A 28 9.85 -0.39 -1.46
N GLY A 29 10.24 -1.61 -1.79
CA GLY A 29 11.59 -2.13 -1.56
C GLY A 29 11.78 -2.79 -0.19
N SER A 30 10.76 -2.78 0.68
CA SER A 30 10.82 -3.52 1.95
C SER A 30 10.78 -5.03 1.71
N THR A 31 11.68 -5.78 2.32
CA THR A 31 11.63 -7.25 2.35
C THR A 31 11.06 -7.78 3.67
N ASP A 32 10.72 -6.89 4.60
CA ASP A 32 10.09 -7.23 5.88
C ASP A 32 8.56 -7.28 5.69
N PRO A 33 7.93 -8.49 5.77
CA PRO A 33 6.49 -8.64 5.62
C PRO A 33 5.71 -8.04 6.80
N GLY A 34 6.34 -7.77 7.94
CA GLY A 34 5.70 -7.07 9.07
C GLY A 34 5.54 -5.56 8.84
N LYS A 35 6.14 -5.01 7.78
CA LYS A 35 6.09 -3.57 7.49
C LYS A 35 4.80 -3.20 6.76
N CYS A 36 3.81 -2.77 7.54
CA CYS A 36 2.49 -2.38 7.07
C CYS A 36 2.33 -0.84 6.87
N PRO A 37 1.29 -0.41 6.13
CA PRO A 37 0.90 1.01 6.02
C PRO A 37 0.59 1.64 7.38
N LEU A 38 0.86 2.95 7.55
CA LEU A 38 0.53 3.68 8.79
C LEU A 38 -0.97 3.62 9.09
N ILE A 39 -1.78 3.73 8.04
CA ILE A 39 -3.23 3.56 8.13
C ILE A 39 -3.58 2.23 7.48
N THR A 40 -3.72 1.19 8.30
CA THR A 40 -4.18 -0.13 7.83
C THR A 40 -5.69 -0.24 8.05
N LEU A 41 -6.44 -0.42 6.96
CA LEU A 41 -7.89 -0.58 6.98
C LEU A 41 -8.33 -2.05 6.93
N GLY A 42 -7.47 -2.91 6.40
CA GLY A 42 -7.67 -4.35 6.35
C GLY A 42 -6.35 -5.06 6.17
N SER A 43 -6.25 -6.28 6.68
CA SER A 43 -5.07 -7.13 6.51
C SER A 43 -5.48 -8.58 6.40
N THR A 44 -4.84 -9.31 5.50
CA THR A 44 -4.95 -10.77 5.40
C THR A 44 -3.55 -11.35 5.49
N GLN A 45 -3.33 -12.29 6.40
CA GLN A 45 -2.08 -13.02 6.50
C GLN A 45 -2.39 -14.50 6.34
N THR A 46 -1.86 -15.10 5.28
CA THR A 46 -1.82 -16.54 5.08
C THR A 46 -0.38 -16.97 5.22
N ALA A 47 -0.09 -17.72 6.29
CA ALA A 47 1.24 -18.25 6.58
C ALA A 47 1.83 -18.93 5.33
N ASP A 48 3.12 -18.73 5.11
CA ASP A 48 3.87 -19.32 3.99
C ASP A 48 3.40 -18.92 2.57
N GLU A 49 2.44 -18.00 2.43
CA GLU A 49 1.90 -17.57 1.13
C GLU A 49 1.91 -16.05 0.94
N ILE A 50 1.24 -15.31 1.82
CA ILE A 50 0.97 -13.88 1.58
C ILE A 50 0.75 -13.09 2.87
N ALA A 51 1.31 -11.88 2.91
CA ALA A 51 0.92 -10.83 3.84
C ALA A 51 0.39 -9.63 3.04
N ASP A 52 -0.92 -9.42 3.08
CA ASP A 52 -1.61 -8.37 2.33
C ASP A 52 -2.19 -7.30 3.25
N TYR A 53 -1.97 -6.03 2.91
CA TYR A 53 -2.37 -4.87 3.68
C TYR A 53 -3.11 -3.87 2.78
N GLY A 54 -4.35 -3.55 3.15
CA GLY A 54 -5.17 -2.53 2.50
C GLY A 54 -5.16 -1.21 3.26
N SER A 55 -5.05 -0.10 2.54
CA SER A 55 -5.10 1.26 3.08
C SER A 55 -6.09 2.13 2.28
N LEU A 56 -6.09 3.44 2.54
CA LEU A 56 -6.92 4.42 1.86
C LEU A 56 -6.52 4.48 0.38
N GLY A 57 -7.18 3.70 -0.49
CA GLY A 57 -6.98 3.75 -1.94
C GLY A 57 -5.68 3.12 -2.46
N PHE A 58 -4.94 2.38 -1.63
CA PHE A 58 -3.79 1.59 -2.05
C PHE A 58 -3.65 0.31 -1.23
N SER A 59 -2.86 -0.65 -1.71
CA SER A 59 -2.52 -1.87 -0.99
C SER A 59 -1.03 -2.21 -1.13
N GLN A 60 -0.52 -2.90 -0.11
CA GLN A 60 0.83 -3.44 -0.03
C GLN A 60 0.71 -4.94 0.18
N THR A 61 1.30 -5.73 -0.70
CA THR A 61 1.23 -7.18 -0.67
C THR A 61 2.64 -7.76 -0.67
N TYR A 62 2.94 -8.67 0.25
CA TYR A 62 4.18 -9.44 0.28
C TYR A 62 3.87 -10.88 -0.02
N HIS A 63 4.55 -11.46 -1.01
CA HIS A 63 4.47 -12.87 -1.33
C HIS A 63 5.61 -13.62 -0.65
N LEU A 64 5.25 -14.72 0.02
CA LEU A 64 6.14 -15.50 0.86
C LEU A 64 6.34 -16.90 0.29
N THR A 65 7.39 -17.58 0.75
CA THR A 65 7.61 -19.02 0.53
C THR A 65 7.53 -19.75 1.88
N ASN A 66 7.52 -21.08 1.85
CA ASN A 66 7.56 -21.94 3.03
C ASN A 66 8.65 -21.49 4.02
N GLY A 67 8.25 -21.24 5.26
CA GLY A 67 9.07 -20.62 6.32
C GLY A 67 8.95 -19.10 6.39
N ASP A 68 7.85 -18.51 5.90
CA ASP A 68 7.57 -17.06 5.87
C ASP A 68 8.67 -16.18 5.22
N ALA A 69 9.48 -16.75 4.33
CA ALA A 69 10.56 -16.01 3.69
C ALA A 69 10.03 -15.15 2.52
N PHE A 70 10.45 -13.89 2.47
CA PHE A 70 10.06 -12.95 1.42
C PHE A 70 10.53 -13.40 0.03
N VAL A 71 9.62 -13.33 -0.96
CA VAL A 71 9.92 -13.60 -2.37
C VAL A 71 9.87 -12.30 -3.17
N TYR A 72 8.73 -11.61 -3.12
CA TYR A 72 8.54 -10.32 -3.79
C TYR A 72 7.43 -9.51 -3.13
N GLY A 73 7.51 -8.19 -3.30
CA GLY A 73 6.51 -7.24 -2.82
C GLY A 73 5.80 -6.56 -3.98
N GLU A 74 4.54 -6.19 -3.78
CA GLU A 74 3.73 -5.40 -4.70
C GLU A 74 3.10 -4.21 -3.99
N PHE A 75 3.18 -3.04 -4.63
CA PHE A 75 2.47 -1.85 -4.20
C PHE A 75 1.45 -1.46 -5.27
N ARG A 76 0.18 -1.38 -4.91
CA ARG A 76 -0.93 -1.09 -5.82
C ARG A 76 -1.69 0.14 -5.38
N VAL A 77 -2.02 1.03 -6.31
CA VAL A 77 -2.86 2.21 -6.05
C VAL A 77 -4.14 2.04 -6.85
N TRP A 78 -5.30 2.11 -6.17
CA TRP A 78 -6.61 1.80 -6.75
C TRP A 78 -6.64 0.45 -7.50
N GLY A 79 -5.93 -0.55 -6.97
CA GLY A 79 -5.82 -1.90 -7.57
C GLY A 79 -4.81 -2.03 -8.72
N ILE A 80 -4.28 -0.92 -9.23
CA ILE A 80 -3.26 -0.91 -10.29
C ILE A 80 -1.88 -1.06 -9.65
N ARG A 81 -1.10 -2.06 -10.07
CA ARG A 81 0.28 -2.25 -9.61
C ARG A 81 1.18 -1.13 -10.12
N ILE A 82 1.74 -0.36 -9.19
CA ILE A 82 2.67 0.74 -9.46
C ILE A 82 4.12 0.29 -9.28
N ALA A 83 4.36 -0.62 -8.34
CA ALA A 83 5.68 -1.20 -8.12
C ALA A 83 5.60 -2.69 -7.80
N ARG A 84 6.63 -3.41 -8.24
CA ARG A 84 7.00 -4.73 -7.76
C ARG A 84 8.50 -4.78 -7.58
N TRP A 85 8.96 -5.43 -6.52
CA TRP A 85 10.37 -5.65 -6.25
C TRP A 85 10.58 -7.04 -5.70
N GLU A 86 11.76 -7.58 -5.94
CA GLU A 86 12.21 -8.89 -5.49
C GLU A 86 13.42 -8.70 -4.57
N SER A 87 13.84 -9.76 -3.89
CA SER A 87 15.06 -9.74 -3.07
C SER A 87 16.33 -9.68 -3.92
#